data_AF-A0A317CED3-F1
#
_entry.id   AF-A0A317CED3-F1
#
_cell.length_a   1.000
_cell.length_b   1.000
_cell.length_c   1.000
_cell.angle_alpha   90.00
_cell.angle_beta   90.00
_cell.angle_gamma   90.00
#
_symmetry.space_group_name_H-M   'P 1'
#
loop_
_entity.id
_entity.type
_entity.pdbx_description
1 polymer ?
#
loop_
_entity_poly.entity_id
_entity_poly.type
_entity_poly.pdbx_seq_one_letter_code
_entity_poly.pdbx_strand_id
1 'polypeptide(L)'
;MLRLMLLAVTVVGLLLLLLVIYLGYRKIRKGVSSAWDKSVEVVSEQQERWKHREELDKLPDFMQKAYQQSEQIEQDTESLISDWQTLLKPLNSEMQQILNTTANNLERAEKNRSFYNTSLPAYAAFVAKLKTDHMHLDNAEIQKAKENLVVFTEDFQRYEGGVQKARRFDFDVLMDVIKIRLKNR
;
A
#
# COMPACT_ATOMS: atom_id res chain seq x y z
N MET A 1 -7.13 -75.63 -8.53
CA MET A 1 -6.36 -74.69 -7.70
C MET A 1 -5.64 -73.61 -8.52
N LEU A 2 -4.88 -73.96 -9.56
CA LEU A 2 -4.08 -73.00 -10.36
C LEU A 2 -4.90 -71.83 -10.98
N ARG A 3 -6.11 -72.11 -11.48
CA ARG A 3 -6.99 -71.09 -12.08
C ARG A 3 -7.54 -70.07 -11.07
N LEU A 4 -7.82 -70.50 -9.84
CA LEU A 4 -8.26 -69.61 -8.75
C LEU A 4 -7.10 -68.72 -8.26
N MET A 5 -5.88 -69.27 -8.24
CA MET A 5 -4.68 -68.52 -7.87
C MET A 5 -4.35 -67.44 -8.90
N LEU A 6 -4.48 -67.74 -10.20
CA LEU A 6 -4.32 -66.77 -11.28
C LEU A 6 -5.35 -65.63 -11.19
N LEU A 7 -6.62 -65.95 -10.93
CA LEU A 7 -7.68 -64.95 -10.72
C LEU A 7 -7.37 -64.04 -9.52
N ALA A 8 -6.95 -64.62 -8.39
CA ALA A 8 -6.60 -63.85 -7.20
C ALA A 8 -5.41 -62.89 -7.46
N VAL A 9 -4.36 -63.34 -8.14
CA VAL A 9 -3.20 -62.51 -8.50
C VAL A 9 -3.61 -61.37 -9.43
N THR A 10 -4.46 -61.63 -10.42
CA THR A 10 -4.95 -60.57 -11.32
C THR A 10 -5.79 -59.53 -10.58
N VAL A 11 -6.66 -59.94 -9.65
CA VAL A 11 -7.50 -59.00 -8.87
C VAL A 11 -6.63 -58.15 -7.94
N VAL A 12 -5.64 -58.75 -7.26
CA VAL A 12 -4.70 -58.00 -6.41
C VAL A 12 -3.86 -57.02 -7.23
N GLY A 13 -3.40 -57.41 -8.42
CA GLY A 13 -2.68 -56.52 -9.33
C GLY A 13 -3.54 -55.32 -9.77
N LEU A 14 -4.82 -55.55 -10.06
CA LEU A 14 -5.76 -54.51 -10.44
C LEU A 14 -6.06 -53.54 -9.29
N LEU A 15 -6.20 -54.05 -8.06
CA LEU A 15 -6.38 -53.23 -6.86
C LEU A 15 -5.16 -52.35 -6.56
N LEU A 16 -3.95 -52.89 -6.72
CA LEU A 16 -2.71 -52.12 -6.57
C LEU A 16 -2.61 -51.00 -7.62
N LEU A 17 -2.99 -51.29 -8.86
CA LEU A 17 -2.97 -50.31 -9.95
C LEU A 17 -3.95 -49.16 -9.68
N LEU A 18 -5.17 -49.46 -9.21
CA LEU A 18 -6.15 -48.46 -8.79
C LEU A 18 -5.63 -47.61 -7.62
N LEU A 19 -4.92 -48.20 -6.66
CA LEU A 19 -4.35 -47.50 -5.53
C LEU A 19 -3.26 -46.51 -5.97
N VAL A 20 -2.39 -46.89 -6.92
CA VAL A 20 -1.37 -46.00 -7.48
C VAL A 20 -2.00 -44.82 -8.23
N ILE A 21 -3.02 -45.08 -9.06
CA ILE A 21 -3.75 -44.01 -9.77
C ILE A 21 -4.40 -43.04 -8.77
N TYR A 22 -5.03 -43.56 -7.71
CA TYR A 22 -5.66 -42.75 -6.68
C TYR A 22 -4.65 -41.88 -5.92
N LEU A 23 -3.48 -42.42 -5.55
CA LEU A 23 -2.42 -41.66 -4.89
C LEU A 23 -1.84 -40.57 -5.81
N GLY A 24 -1.66 -40.87 -7.09
CA GLY A 24 -1.24 -39.89 -8.10
C GLY A 24 -2.23 -38.74 -8.24
N TYR A 25 -3.52 -39.05 -8.43
CA TYR A 25 -4.58 -38.05 -8.51
C TYR A 25 -4.67 -37.20 -7.24
N ARG A 26 -4.59 -37.82 -6.05
CA ARG A 26 -4.63 -37.11 -4.77
C ARG A 26 -3.46 -36.14 -4.61
N LYS A 27 -2.26 -36.51 -5.07
CA LYS A 27 -1.06 -35.67 -4.99
C LYS A 27 -1.14 -34.50 -5.97
N ILE A 28 -1.60 -34.74 -7.20
CA ILE A 28 -1.83 -33.69 -8.21
C ILE A 28 -2.89 -32.70 -7.73
N ARG A 29 -4.03 -33.18 -7.22
CA ARG A 29 -5.11 -32.31 -6.72
C ARG A 29 -4.65 -31.39 -5.58
N LYS A 30 -3.84 -31.90 -4.64
CA LYS A 30 -3.27 -31.09 -3.57
C LYS A 30 -2.26 -30.06 -4.07
N GLY A 31 -1.40 -30.43 -5.02
CA GLY A 31 -0.44 -29.51 -5.64
C GLY A 31 -1.13 -28.40 -6.44
N VAL A 32 -2.16 -28.75 -7.21
CA VAL A 32 -2.95 -27.80 -8.00
C VAL A 32 -3.70 -26.81 -7.11
N SER A 33 -4.34 -27.24 -6.02
CA SER A 33 -4.99 -26.29 -5.08
C SER A 33 -3.97 -25.30 -4.51
N SER A 34 -2.82 -25.76 -4.02
CA SER A 34 -1.81 -24.85 -3.45
C SER A 34 -1.18 -23.88 -4.45
N ALA A 35 -1.04 -24.29 -5.72
CA ALA A 35 -0.53 -23.44 -6.79
C ALA A 35 -1.61 -22.47 -7.30
N TRP A 36 -2.87 -22.90 -7.33
CA TRP A 36 -4.01 -22.08 -7.74
C TRP A 36 -4.31 -21.03 -6.67
N ASP A 37 -4.29 -21.39 -5.38
CA ASP A 37 -4.47 -20.44 -4.27
C ASP A 37 -3.39 -19.35 -4.28
N LYS A 38 -2.11 -19.72 -4.47
CA LYS A 38 -1.01 -18.74 -4.63
C LYS A 38 -1.13 -17.90 -5.89
N SER A 39 -1.60 -18.48 -6.99
CA SER A 39 -1.78 -17.74 -8.24
C SER A 39 -2.95 -16.76 -8.15
N VAL A 40 -4.04 -17.13 -7.46
CA VAL A 40 -5.18 -16.25 -7.21
C VAL A 40 -4.80 -15.10 -6.28
N GLU A 41 -4.01 -15.36 -5.24
CA GLU A 41 -3.51 -14.33 -4.32
C GLU A 41 -2.61 -13.31 -5.04
N VAL A 42 -1.66 -13.78 -5.85
CA VAL A 42 -0.77 -12.91 -6.65
C VAL A 42 -1.55 -12.14 -7.73
N VAL A 43 -2.54 -12.77 -8.37
CA VAL A 43 -3.39 -12.09 -9.37
C VAL A 43 -4.29 -11.06 -8.71
N SER A 44 -4.85 -11.32 -7.52
CA SER A 44 -5.64 -10.33 -6.79
C SER A 44 -4.80 -9.13 -6.36
N GLU A 45 -3.59 -9.35 -5.84
CA GLU A 45 -2.68 -8.24 -5.48
C GLU A 45 -2.29 -7.41 -6.71
N GLN A 46 -1.98 -8.04 -7.84
CA GLN A 46 -1.68 -7.31 -9.07
C GLN A 46 -2.89 -6.55 -9.61
N GLN A 47 -4.08 -7.13 -9.52
CA GLN A 47 -5.31 -6.49 -9.97
C GLN A 47 -5.70 -5.29 -9.10
N GLU A 48 -5.46 -5.35 -7.79
CA GLU A 48 -5.63 -4.20 -6.90
C GLU A 48 -4.64 -3.08 -7.21
N ARG A 49 -3.37 -3.41 -7.46
CA ARG A 49 -2.36 -2.43 -7.89
C ARG A 49 -2.72 -1.80 -9.23
N TRP A 50 -3.26 -2.56 -10.18
CA TRP A 50 -3.71 -2.04 -11.47
C TRP A 50 -4.91 -1.12 -11.33
N LYS A 51 -5.92 -1.49 -10.53
CA LYS A 51 -7.05 -0.61 -10.24
C LYS A 51 -6.60 0.70 -9.60
N HIS A 52 -5.66 0.61 -8.66
CA HIS A 52 -5.13 1.81 -8.02
C HIS A 52 -4.40 2.71 -9.02
N ARG A 53 -3.61 2.13 -9.93
CA ARG A 53 -2.97 2.88 -11.03
C ARG A 53 -3.97 3.51 -12.00
N GLU A 54 -5.04 2.80 -12.37
CA GLU A 54 -6.11 3.35 -13.22
C GLU A 54 -6.86 4.51 -12.55
N GLU A 55 -7.00 4.50 -11.22
CA GLU A 55 -7.57 5.61 -10.47
C GLU A 55 -6.61 6.80 -10.41
N LEU A 56 -5.31 6.54 -10.25
CA LEU A 56 -4.26 7.57 -10.28
C LEU A 56 -4.13 8.24 -11.65
N ASP A 57 -4.23 7.48 -12.75
CA ASP A 57 -4.14 8.01 -14.13
C ASP A 57 -5.23 9.04 -14.46
N LYS A 58 -6.33 9.07 -13.71
CA LYS A 58 -7.41 10.05 -13.85
C LYS A 58 -7.15 11.35 -13.08
N LEU A 59 -6.15 11.38 -12.20
CA LEU A 59 -5.75 12.57 -11.45
C LEU A 59 -4.90 13.49 -12.33
N PRO A 60 -4.80 14.79 -11.99
CA PRO A 60 -3.87 15.67 -12.67
C PRO A 60 -2.40 15.26 -12.46
N ASP A 61 -1.54 15.57 -13.43
CA ASP A 61 -0.11 15.23 -13.44
C ASP A 61 0.63 15.49 -12.12
N PHE A 62 0.34 16.61 -11.45
CA PHE A 62 1.04 16.97 -10.21
C PHE A 62 0.67 16.05 -9.04
N MET A 63 -0.56 15.54 -9.01
CA MET A 63 -0.98 14.55 -8.02
C MET A 63 -0.38 13.18 -8.33
N GLN A 64 -0.40 12.77 -9.61
CA GLN A 64 0.22 11.51 -10.05
C GLN A 64 1.70 11.46 -9.65
N LYS A 65 2.45 12.54 -9.93
CA LYS A 65 3.86 12.66 -9.55
C LYS A 65 4.05 12.60 -8.03
N ALA A 66 3.15 13.21 -7.27
CA ALA A 66 3.21 13.16 -5.81
C ALA A 66 2.97 11.75 -5.25
N TYR A 67 2.05 10.98 -5.85
CA TYR A 67 1.85 9.57 -5.50
C TYR A 67 3.06 8.70 -5.87
N GLN A 68 3.68 8.93 -7.02
CA GLN A 68 4.93 8.24 -7.39
C GLN A 68 6.08 8.60 -6.43
N GLN A 69 6.16 9.87 -6.02
CA GLN A 69 7.15 10.31 -5.03
C GLN A 69 6.89 9.71 -3.65
N SER A 70 5.64 9.59 -3.21
CA SER A 70 5.32 8.98 -1.91
C SER A 70 5.69 7.49 -1.87
N GLU A 71 5.42 6.74 -2.96
CA GLU A 71 5.88 5.35 -3.09
C GLU A 71 7.42 5.25 -3.02
N GLN A 72 8.13 6.15 -3.71
CA GLN A 72 9.60 6.17 -3.68
C GLN A 72 10.13 6.47 -2.27
N ILE A 73 9.51 7.41 -1.55
CA ILE A 73 9.87 7.76 -0.17
C ILE A 73 9.67 6.58 0.78
N GLU A 74 8.60 5.82 0.62
CA GLU A 74 8.37 4.62 1.43
C GLU A 74 9.46 3.58 1.18
N GLN A 75 9.77 3.29 -0.07
CA GLN A 75 10.85 2.36 -0.44
C GLN A 75 12.22 2.82 0.08
N ASP A 76 12.51 4.12 -0.03
CA ASP A 76 13.76 4.68 0.48
C ASP A 76 13.80 4.64 2.01
N THR A 77 12.67 4.86 2.68
CA THR A 77 12.57 4.74 4.14
C THR A 77 12.83 3.30 4.59
N GLU A 78 12.23 2.30 3.94
CA GLU A 78 12.43 0.88 4.24
C GLU A 78 13.90 0.43 4.11
N SER A 79 14.67 1.12 3.25
CA SER A 79 16.09 0.82 3.05
C SER A 79 17.03 1.38 4.12
N LEU A 80 16.53 2.23 5.03
CA LEU A 80 17.30 2.82 6.13
C LEU A 80 17.41 1.90 7.34
N ILE A 81 18.33 2.21 8.26
CA ILE A 81 18.39 1.56 9.58
C ILE A 81 17.16 1.88 10.44
N SER A 82 16.82 1.00 11.40
CA SER A 82 15.55 1.05 12.14
C SER A 82 15.29 2.36 12.89
N ASP A 83 16.34 3.03 13.36
CA ASP A 83 16.21 4.28 14.10
C ASP A 83 15.61 5.38 13.21
N TRP A 84 16.11 5.50 11.98
CA TRP A 84 15.59 6.45 11.02
C TRP A 84 14.21 6.05 10.50
N GLN A 85 13.95 4.75 10.29
CA GLN A 85 12.61 4.27 9.96
C GLN A 85 11.58 4.69 11.01
N THR A 86 11.92 4.55 12.29
CA THR A 86 11.02 4.90 13.40
C THR A 86 10.71 6.39 13.42
N LEU A 87 11.67 7.25 13.07
CA LEU A 87 11.49 8.69 13.00
C LEU A 87 10.70 9.15 11.77
N LEU A 88 10.86 8.48 10.63
CA LEU A 88 10.20 8.85 9.36
C LEU A 88 8.79 8.26 9.20
N LYS A 89 8.50 7.13 9.87
CA LYS A 89 7.20 6.46 9.76
C LYS A 89 5.99 7.35 10.08
N PRO A 90 6.00 8.21 11.13
CA PRO A 90 4.90 9.13 11.39
C PRO A 90 4.70 10.13 10.25
N LEU A 91 5.78 10.71 9.75
CA LEU A 91 5.78 11.66 8.63
C LEU A 91 5.26 11.03 7.33
N ASN A 92 5.67 9.79 7.03
CA ASN A 92 5.16 9.04 5.88
C ASN A 92 3.65 8.80 6.00
N SER A 93 3.16 8.49 7.20
CA SER A 93 1.72 8.33 7.46
C SER A 93 0.96 9.65 7.24
N GLU A 94 1.46 10.77 7.75
CA GLU A 94 0.85 12.09 7.55
C GLU A 94 0.82 12.49 6.07
N MET A 95 1.93 12.28 5.34
CA MET A 95 2.01 12.46 3.90
C MET A 95 0.92 11.67 3.17
N GLN A 96 0.81 10.35 3.43
CA GLN A 96 -0.19 9.50 2.80
C GLN A 96 -1.61 9.96 3.12
N GLN A 97 -1.85 10.41 4.35
CA GLN A 97 -3.15 10.93 4.75
C GLN A 97 -3.53 12.22 4.00
N ILE A 98 -2.57 13.14 3.81
CA ILE A 98 -2.78 14.37 3.02
C ILE A 98 -3.11 14.01 1.57
N LEU A 99 -2.31 13.14 0.94
CA LEU A 99 -2.52 12.68 -0.43
C LEU A 99 -3.89 12.03 -0.59
N ASN A 100 -4.22 11.04 0.23
CA ASN A 100 -5.49 10.30 0.15
C ASN A 100 -6.71 11.19 0.41
N THR A 101 -6.57 12.20 1.26
CA THR A 101 -7.68 13.13 1.51
C THR A 101 -7.91 14.10 0.36
N THR A 102 -6.87 14.41 -0.42
CA THR A 102 -6.93 15.37 -1.52
C THR A 102 -7.08 14.71 -2.89
N ALA A 103 -6.86 13.39 -3.00
CA ALA A 103 -7.00 12.59 -4.21
C ALA A 103 -8.33 12.78 -4.94
N ASN A 104 -9.44 12.73 -4.20
CA ASN A 104 -10.78 12.81 -4.78
C ASN A 104 -11.32 14.24 -4.87
N ASN A 105 -10.52 15.26 -4.55
CA ASN A 105 -10.97 16.65 -4.56
C ASN A 105 -9.88 17.56 -5.14
N LEU A 106 -9.98 17.80 -6.45
CA LEU A 106 -9.08 18.65 -7.21
C LEU A 106 -8.92 20.05 -6.62
N GLU A 107 -10.02 20.69 -6.23
CA GLU A 107 -9.99 22.05 -5.67
C GLU A 107 -9.17 22.10 -4.37
N ARG A 108 -9.27 21.07 -3.52
CA ARG A 108 -8.48 20.97 -2.30
C ARG A 108 -7.01 20.70 -2.58
N ALA A 109 -6.71 19.86 -3.55
CA ALA A 109 -5.33 19.61 -3.96
C ALA A 109 -4.70 20.88 -4.55
N GLU A 110 -5.44 21.66 -5.35
CA GLU A 110 -4.98 22.95 -5.87
C GLU A 110 -4.76 23.99 -4.76
N LYS A 111 -5.63 24.05 -3.76
CA LYS A 111 -5.44 24.92 -2.58
C LYS A 111 -4.18 24.56 -1.79
N ASN A 112 -3.78 23.29 -1.82
CA ASN A 112 -2.56 22.78 -1.17
C ASN A 112 -1.40 22.56 -2.15
N ARG A 113 -1.38 23.24 -3.30
CA ARG A 113 -0.38 23.02 -4.36
C ARG A 113 1.07 23.23 -3.91
N SER A 114 1.30 24.03 -2.86
CA SER A 114 2.63 24.19 -2.25
C SER A 114 3.14 22.90 -1.59
N PHE A 115 2.26 22.07 -1.03
CA PHE A 115 2.63 20.75 -0.51
C PHE A 115 3.18 19.88 -1.65
N TYR A 116 2.44 19.81 -2.76
CA TYR A 116 2.79 19.00 -3.93
C TYR A 116 4.08 19.44 -4.64
N ASN A 117 4.30 20.76 -4.74
CA ASN A 117 5.41 21.29 -5.53
C ASN A 117 6.66 21.61 -4.72
N THR A 118 6.53 21.78 -3.40
CA THR A 118 7.62 22.26 -2.55
C THR A 118 7.89 21.30 -1.40
N SER A 119 6.91 21.09 -0.51
CA SER A 119 7.14 20.35 0.74
C SER A 119 7.41 18.86 0.48
N LEU A 120 6.62 18.22 -0.39
CA LEU A 120 6.79 16.80 -0.72
C LEU A 120 8.08 16.52 -1.49
N PRO A 121 8.45 17.28 -2.54
CA PRO A 121 9.75 17.13 -3.19
C PRO A 121 10.94 17.39 -2.25
N ALA A 122 10.83 18.37 -1.35
CA ALA A 122 11.88 18.65 -0.36
C ALA A 122 12.03 17.49 0.64
N TYR A 123 10.92 16.89 1.08
CA TYR A 123 10.94 15.70 1.92
C TYR A 123 11.53 14.49 1.18
N ALA A 124 11.16 14.28 -0.09
CA ALA A 124 11.75 13.23 -0.93
C ALA A 124 13.27 13.38 -1.07
N ALA A 125 13.75 14.60 -1.35
CA ALA A 125 15.17 14.88 -1.45
C ALA A 125 15.90 14.66 -0.11
N PHE A 126 15.25 14.99 1.01
CA PHE A 126 15.79 14.73 2.35
C PHE A 126 15.94 13.23 2.61
N VAL A 127 14.91 12.43 2.37
CA VAL A 127 14.95 10.97 2.58
C VAL A 127 15.97 10.30 1.65
N ALA A 128 16.04 10.72 0.38
CA ALA A 128 17.04 10.24 -0.56
C ALA A 128 18.48 10.55 -0.11
N LYS A 129 18.72 11.76 0.41
CA LYS A 129 20.02 12.14 0.95
C LYS A 129 20.34 11.36 2.24
N LEU A 130 19.35 11.14 3.09
CA LEU A 130 19.53 10.35 4.30
C LEU A 130 19.89 8.90 3.93
N LYS A 131 19.29 8.34 2.89
CA LYS A 131 19.64 7.02 2.36
C LYS A 131 21.09 6.93 1.91
N THR A 132 21.63 7.94 1.23
CA THR A 132 23.05 7.93 0.81
C THR A 132 24.01 8.16 1.97
N ASP A 133 23.66 9.06 2.90
CA ASP A 133 24.63 9.63 3.82
C ASP A 133 24.55 9.05 5.25
N HIS A 134 23.47 8.34 5.61
CA HIS A 134 23.20 7.93 7.01
C HIS A 134 24.33 7.15 7.70
N MET A 135 25.18 6.45 6.96
CA MET A 135 26.32 5.69 7.50
C MET A 135 27.56 6.56 7.80
N HIS A 136 27.57 7.81 7.33
CA HIS A 136 28.69 8.73 7.40
C HIS A 136 28.35 10.04 8.11
N LEU A 137 27.13 10.19 8.64
CA LEU A 137 26.71 11.39 9.34
C LEU A 137 27.43 11.52 10.69
N ASP A 138 28.04 12.68 10.90
CA ASP A 138 28.56 13.06 12.20
C ASP A 138 27.42 13.44 13.16
N ASN A 139 27.68 13.42 14.47
CA ASN A 139 26.67 13.75 15.50
C ASN A 139 25.99 15.11 15.28
N ALA A 140 26.72 16.10 14.76
CA ALA A 140 26.16 17.42 14.44
C ALA A 140 25.19 17.38 13.23
N GLU A 141 25.44 16.51 12.27
CA GLU A 141 24.60 16.34 11.08
C GLU A 141 23.36 15.51 11.39
N ILE A 142 23.49 14.50 12.26
CA ILE A 142 22.35 13.75 12.81
C ILE A 142 21.40 14.70 13.55
N GLN A 143 21.94 15.62 14.36
CA GLN A 143 21.13 16.58 15.09
C GLN A 143 20.38 17.54 14.15
N LYS A 144 21.05 18.07 13.12
CA LYS A 144 20.40 18.90 12.09
C LYS A 144 19.33 18.12 11.30
N ALA A 145 19.58 16.86 10.99
CA ALA A 145 18.59 16.01 10.33
C ALA A 145 17.33 15.84 11.21
N LYS A 146 17.49 15.65 12.52
CA LYS A 146 16.38 15.62 13.48
C LYS A 146 15.64 16.96 13.56
N GLU A 147 16.35 18.08 13.55
CA GLU A 147 15.73 19.42 13.51
C GLU A 147 14.91 19.63 12.23
N ASN A 148 15.44 19.18 11.07
CA ASN A 148 14.70 19.22 9.82
C ASN A 148 13.43 18.36 9.86
N LEU A 149 13.46 17.20 10.55
CA LEU A 149 12.25 16.37 10.75
C LEU A 149 11.17 17.12 11.53
N VAL A 150 11.54 17.93 12.52
CA VAL A 150 10.57 18.77 13.26
C VAL A 150 9.94 19.78 12.32
N VAL A 151 10.73 20.45 11.47
CA VAL A 151 10.21 21.40 10.48
C VAL A 151 9.24 20.73 9.50
N PHE A 152 9.58 19.54 8.99
CA PHE A 152 8.66 18.78 8.13
C PHE A 152 7.38 18.38 8.85
N THR A 153 7.48 17.99 10.12
CA THR A 153 6.31 17.63 10.94
C THR A 153 5.38 18.82 11.10
N GLU A 154 5.91 19.99 11.45
CA GLU A 154 5.11 21.20 11.59
C GLU A 154 4.45 21.61 10.27
N ASP A 155 5.17 21.50 9.15
CA ASP A 155 4.65 21.82 7.83
C ASP A 155 3.54 20.86 7.41
N PHE A 156 3.72 19.54 7.61
CA PHE A 156 2.71 18.52 7.28
C PHE A 156 1.47 18.66 8.16
N GLN A 157 1.62 18.90 9.47
CA GLN A 157 0.50 19.17 10.37
C GLN A 157 -0.29 20.42 9.96
N ARG A 158 0.37 21.45 9.44
CA ARG A 158 -0.31 22.63 8.91
C ARG A 158 -1.21 22.28 7.73
N TYR A 159 -0.72 21.48 6.78
CA TYR A 159 -1.52 21.01 5.65
C TYR A 159 -2.65 20.08 6.10
N GLU A 160 -2.35 19.15 7.00
CA GLU A 160 -3.35 18.23 7.55
C GLU A 160 -4.48 18.98 8.26
N GLY A 161 -4.15 19.97 9.09
CA GLY A 161 -5.12 20.81 9.77
C GLY A 161 -6.00 21.62 8.80
N GLY A 162 -5.42 22.12 7.71
CA GLY A 162 -6.17 22.78 6.63
C GLY A 162 -7.16 21.83 5.94
N VAL A 163 -6.69 20.61 5.64
CA VAL A 163 -7.47 19.57 4.98
C VAL A 163 -8.59 19.02 5.88
N GLN A 164 -8.33 18.80 7.16
CA GLN A 164 -9.32 18.31 8.14
C GLN A 164 -10.41 19.35 8.43
N LYS A 165 -10.05 20.64 8.58
CA LYS A 165 -11.05 21.71 8.78
C LYS A 165 -12.02 21.81 7.60
N ALA A 166 -11.51 21.70 6.37
CA ALA A 166 -12.34 21.66 5.17
C ALA A 166 -13.28 20.43 5.15
N ARG A 167 -12.79 19.26 5.59
CA ARG A 167 -13.62 18.04 5.71
C ARG A 167 -14.76 18.20 6.73
N ARG A 168 -14.49 18.82 7.89
CA ARG A 168 -15.54 19.10 8.90
C ARG A 168 -16.59 20.08 8.37
N PHE A 169 -16.16 21.14 7.70
CA PHE A 169 -17.08 22.08 7.06
C PHE A 169 -18.02 21.40 6.05
N ASP A 170 -17.49 20.57 5.16
CA ASP A 170 -18.34 19.84 4.19
C ASP A 170 -19.34 18.90 4.87
N PHE A 171 -18.93 18.25 5.97
CA PHE A 171 -19.83 17.41 6.76
C PHE A 171 -20.92 18.22 7.46
N ASP A 172 -20.57 19.35 8.07
CA ASP A 172 -21.51 20.24 8.74
C ASP A 172 -22.55 20.81 7.75
N VAL A 173 -22.10 21.24 6.56
CA VAL A 173 -22.98 21.69 5.47
C VAL A 173 -23.91 20.57 5.01
N LEU A 174 -23.39 19.35 4.80
CA LEU A 174 -24.22 18.20 4.45
C LEU A 174 -25.26 17.88 5.53
N MET A 175 -24.86 17.98 6.80
CA MET A 175 -25.74 17.70 7.94
C MET A 175 -26.85 18.74 8.08
N ASP A 176 -26.54 20.02 7.84
CA ASP A 176 -27.54 21.09 7.85
C ASP A 176 -28.52 20.94 6.69
N VAL A 177 -28.06 20.56 5.49
CA VAL A 177 -28.95 20.24 4.35
C VAL A 177 -29.87 19.06 4.67
N ILE A 178 -29.35 18.01 5.31
CA ILE A 178 -30.16 16.85 5.75
C ILE A 178 -31.20 17.28 6.79
N LYS A 179 -30.81 18.06 7.80
CA LYS A 179 -31.73 18.59 8.83
C LYS A 179 -32.85 19.44 8.22
N ILE A 180 -32.53 20.31 7.26
CA ILE A 180 -33.53 21.13 6.55
C ILE A 180 -34.53 20.24 5.80
N ARG A 181 -34.06 19.21 5.09
CA ARG A 181 -34.93 18.25 4.40
C ARG A 181 -35.81 17.44 5.34
N LEU A 182 -35.29 17.05 6.50
CA LEU A 182 -36.05 16.31 7.50
C LEU A 182 -37.09 17.19 8.23
N LYS A 183 -36.84 18.49 8.37
CA LYS A 183 -37.77 19.45 8.97
C LYS A 183 -38.92 19.85 8.03
N ASN A 184 -38.72 19.73 6.72
CA ASN A 184 -39.72 20.01 5.67
C ASN A 184 -40.49 18.75 5.22
N ARG A 185 -40.40 17.65 5.97
CA ARG A 185 -41.26 16.46 5.85
C ARG A 185 -42.13 16.34 7.09
#